data_AF-A0A0U1DRR5-F1
#
_entry.id   AF-A0A0U1DRR5-F1
#
_cell.length_a   1.000
_cell.length_b   1.000
_cell.length_c   1.000
_cell.angle_alpha   90.00
_cell.angle_beta   90.00
_cell.angle_gamma   90.00
#
_symmetry.space_group_name_H-M   'P 1'
#
loop_
_entity.id
_entity.type
_entity.pdbx_description
1 polymer ?
#
loop_
_entity_poly.entity_id
_entity_poly.type
_entity_poly.pdbx_seq_one_letter_code
_entity_poly.pdbx_strand_id
1 'polypeptide(L)'
;MAVSEAVEVAAANADTRYALGSVLNHVVLHQSVIGLEAVAQLAAVEPDGADVVFGCAGGGSNLAGLAFPFLREKIHGRSNPKVIAAEPAACPSITQGEYRYDHGDVAGLTPLLKMHTLGMDFVPDPIHAGGLRYHGMRRR
;
A
#
# COMPACT_ATOMS: atom_id res chain seq x y z
N MET A 1 -4.90 -4.01 -16.25
CA MET A 1 -4.53 -3.75 -17.65
C MET A 1 -3.05 -3.38 -17.77
N ALA A 2 -2.63 -2.16 -17.39
CA ALA A 2 -1.22 -1.75 -17.52
C ALA A 2 -0.18 -2.66 -16.82
N VAL A 3 -0.49 -3.18 -15.62
CA VAL A 3 0.40 -4.14 -14.92
C VAL A 3 0.60 -5.42 -15.72
N SER A 4 -0.49 -5.97 -16.26
CA SER A 4 -0.46 -7.22 -17.04
C SER A 4 0.36 -7.03 -18.32
N GLU A 5 0.13 -5.95 -19.06
CA GLU A 5 0.89 -5.62 -20.27
C GLU A 5 2.40 -5.44 -19.99
N ALA A 6 2.75 -4.75 -18.90
CA ALA A 6 4.15 -4.56 -18.53
C ALA A 6 4.84 -5.89 -18.16
N VAL A 7 4.13 -6.80 -17.48
CA VAL A 7 4.63 -8.14 -17.16
C VAL A 7 4.84 -8.96 -18.43
N GLU A 8 3.89 -8.93 -19.38
CA GLU A 8 4.02 -9.65 -20.66
C GLU A 8 5.22 -9.18 -21.48
N VAL A 9 5.38 -7.86 -21.64
CA VAL A 9 6.52 -7.28 -22.36
C VAL A 9 7.85 -7.65 -21.70
N ALA A 10 7.93 -7.60 -20.36
CA ALA A 10 9.15 -7.98 -19.66
C ALA A 10 9.44 -9.48 -19.76
N ALA A 11 8.42 -10.34 -19.67
CA ALA A 11 8.58 -11.79 -19.76
C ALA A 11 9.06 -12.25 -21.15
N ALA A 12 8.68 -11.53 -22.21
CA ALA A 12 9.10 -11.83 -23.58
C ALA A 12 10.55 -11.42 -23.90
N ASN A 13 11.23 -10.66 -23.02
CA ASN A 13 12.53 -10.07 -23.29
C ASN A 13 13.57 -10.47 -22.22
N ALA A 14 14.58 -11.25 -22.60
CA ALA A 14 15.57 -11.81 -21.67
C ALA A 14 16.39 -10.73 -20.92
N ASP A 15 16.57 -9.56 -21.51
CA ASP A 15 17.32 -8.44 -20.95
C ASP A 15 16.45 -7.44 -20.17
N THR A 16 15.14 -7.70 -20.06
CA THR A 16 14.19 -6.82 -19.38
C THR A 16 13.77 -7.41 -18.03
N ARG A 17 13.60 -6.55 -17.03
CA ARG A 17 13.06 -6.94 -15.71
C ARG A 17 11.90 -6.02 -15.36
N TYR A 18 10.82 -6.60 -14.83
CA TYR A 18 9.68 -5.84 -14.34
C TYR A 18 9.77 -5.67 -12.82
N ALA A 19 9.56 -4.44 -12.35
CA ALA A 19 9.48 -4.12 -10.94
C ALA A 19 8.07 -3.62 -10.62
N LEU A 20 7.35 -4.35 -9.77
CA LEU A 20 6.01 -3.96 -9.33
C LEU A 20 6.14 -2.83 -8.29
N GLY A 21 5.53 -1.68 -8.56
CA GLY A 21 5.77 -0.44 -7.79
C GLY A 21 4.98 -0.27 -6.48
N SER A 22 4.19 -1.26 -6.04
CA SER A 22 3.37 -1.15 -4.83
C SER A 22 3.05 -2.52 -4.23
N VAL A 23 2.33 -2.58 -3.10
CA VAL A 23 1.79 -3.79 -2.43
C VAL A 23 2.83 -4.75 -1.84
N LEU A 24 3.93 -5.00 -2.53
CA LEU A 24 4.95 -5.99 -2.16
C LEU A 24 5.80 -5.53 -0.97
N ASN A 25 6.26 -6.53 -0.20
CA ASN A 25 7.09 -6.35 0.99
C ASN A 25 8.30 -5.43 0.75
N HIS A 26 9.04 -5.65 -0.34
CA HIS A 26 10.27 -4.90 -0.63
C HIS A 26 9.96 -3.43 -0.96
N VAL A 27 8.83 -3.14 -1.62
CA VAL A 27 8.41 -1.76 -1.88
C VAL A 27 8.08 -1.05 -0.57
N VAL A 28 7.34 -1.70 0.33
CA VAL A 28 7.05 -1.14 1.66
C VAL A 28 8.33 -0.91 2.44
N LEU A 29 9.30 -1.82 2.35
CA LEU A 29 10.61 -1.65 2.98
C LEU A 29 11.33 -0.42 2.43
N HIS A 30 11.39 -0.23 1.11
CA HIS A 30 12.01 0.95 0.51
C HIS A 30 11.29 2.25 0.92
N GLN A 31 9.96 2.22 0.98
CA GLN A 31 9.15 3.37 1.41
C GLN A 31 9.28 3.68 2.91
N SER A 32 9.84 2.77 3.72
CA SER A 32 10.00 2.99 5.17
C SER A 32 10.91 4.16 5.51
N VAL A 33 11.76 4.60 4.56
CA VAL A 33 12.57 5.82 4.68
C VAL A 33 11.71 7.03 5.07
N ILE A 34 10.49 7.12 4.54
CA ILE A 34 9.54 8.20 4.85
C ILE A 34 9.25 8.24 6.36
N GLY A 35 8.84 7.11 6.94
CA GLY A 35 8.52 7.07 8.37
C GLY A 35 9.76 7.14 9.25
N LEU A 36 10.92 6.64 8.81
CA LEU A 36 12.17 6.75 9.55
C LEU A 36 12.59 8.20 9.72
N GLU A 37 12.55 8.97 8.62
CA GLU A 37 12.82 10.40 8.63
C GLU A 37 11.77 11.16 9.45
N ALA A 38 10.48 10.87 9.25
CA ALA A 38 9.40 11.54 9.96
C ALA A 38 9.46 11.32 11.49
N VAL A 39 9.79 10.11 11.96
CA VAL A 39 9.97 9.84 13.40
C VAL A 39 11.15 10.65 13.95
N ALA A 40 12.28 10.71 13.24
CA ALA A 40 13.45 11.46 13.69
C ALA A 40 13.19 12.98 13.71
N GLN A 41 12.52 13.50 12.69
CA GLN A 41 12.13 14.91 12.58
C GLN A 41 11.14 15.29 13.69
N LEU A 42 10.14 14.44 13.96
CA LEU A 42 9.16 14.70 15.00
C LEU A 42 9.80 14.67 16.38
N ALA A 43 10.65 13.67 16.68
CA ALA A 43 11.33 13.58 17.98
C ALA A 43 12.21 14.80 18.30
N ALA A 44 12.66 15.56 17.30
CA ALA A 44 13.42 16.78 17.50
C ALA A 44 12.57 17.97 18.00
N VAL A 45 11.25 17.93 17.82
CA VAL A 45 10.32 19.01 18.17
C VAL A 45 9.22 18.57 19.15
N GLU A 46 8.91 17.29 19.19
CA GLU A 46 7.86 16.67 20.01
C GLU A 46 8.36 15.31 20.54
N PRO A 47 8.94 15.26 21.75
CA PRO A 47 9.52 14.05 22.33
C PRO A 47 8.53 12.92 22.57
N ASP A 48 7.24 13.22 22.79
CA ASP A 48 6.20 12.23 23.07
C ASP A 48 5.68 11.54 21.79
N GLY A 49 6.07 12.05 20.61
CA GLY A 49 5.72 11.52 19.30
C GLY A 49 4.35 11.96 18.81
N ALA A 50 3.80 11.24 17.83
CA ALA A 50 2.53 11.59 17.21
C ALA A 50 1.34 10.95 17.95
N ASP A 51 0.27 11.71 18.16
CA ASP A 51 -1.02 11.17 18.60
C ASP A 51 -1.72 10.36 17.50
N VAL A 52 -1.67 10.89 16.27
CA VAL A 52 -2.36 10.31 15.11
C VAL A 52 -1.48 10.40 13.87
N VAL A 53 -1.44 9.32 13.10
CA VAL A 53 -0.75 9.26 11.80
C VAL A 53 -1.77 8.92 10.73
N PHE A 54 -1.92 9.81 9.74
CA PHE A 54 -2.81 9.61 8.60
C PHE A 54 -2.03 9.21 7.36
N GLY A 55 -2.61 8.35 6.53
CA GLY A 55 -2.08 8.05 5.20
C GLY A 55 -3.16 7.53 4.26
N CYS A 56 -3.00 7.82 2.96
CA CYS A 56 -3.95 7.37 1.95
C CYS A 56 -3.63 5.94 1.48
N ALA A 57 -4.68 5.17 1.21
CA ALA A 57 -4.59 3.77 0.82
C ALA A 57 -5.09 3.57 -0.62
N GLY A 58 -4.13 3.39 -1.53
CA GLY A 58 -4.35 2.71 -2.80
C GLY A 58 -3.86 1.27 -2.65
N GLY A 59 -2.69 0.95 -3.18
CA GLY A 59 -1.98 -0.30 -2.85
C GLY A 59 -1.28 -0.31 -1.49
N GLY A 60 -1.32 0.80 -0.74
CA GLY A 60 -0.89 0.88 0.67
C GLY A 60 0.59 1.12 0.93
N SER A 61 1.45 1.17 -0.09
CA SER A 61 2.90 1.30 0.11
C SER A 61 3.33 2.60 0.80
N ASN A 62 2.73 3.73 0.42
CA ASN A 62 3.01 5.03 1.06
C ASN A 62 2.54 5.07 2.52
N LEU A 63 1.31 4.59 2.79
CA LEU A 63 0.75 4.51 4.14
C LEU A 63 1.63 3.64 5.03
N ALA A 64 2.02 2.45 4.54
CA ALA A 64 2.89 1.55 5.28
C ALA A 64 4.29 2.14 5.49
N GLY A 65 4.86 2.78 4.46
CA GLY A 65 6.16 3.45 4.52
C GLY A 65 6.22 4.54 5.59
N LEU A 66 5.17 5.34 5.71
CA LEU A 66 5.03 6.34 6.77
C LEU A 66 4.73 5.69 8.12
N ALA A 67 3.69 4.86 8.22
CA ALA A 67 3.12 4.43 9.49
C ALA A 67 3.92 3.32 10.20
N PHE A 68 4.64 2.45 9.47
CA PHE A 68 5.32 1.31 10.09
C PHE A 68 6.41 1.73 11.10
N PRO A 69 7.24 2.76 10.82
CA PRO A 69 8.16 3.29 11.83
C PRO A 69 7.46 3.85 13.07
N PHE A 70 6.31 4.53 12.93
CA PHE A 70 5.52 4.96 14.09
C PHE A 70 4.93 3.78 14.87
N LEU A 71 4.45 2.74 14.18
CA LEU A 71 4.01 1.50 14.82
C LEU A 71 5.16 0.78 15.53
N ARG A 72 6.38 0.84 15.00
CA ARG A 72 7.58 0.34 15.68
C ARG A 72 7.80 1.07 17.01
N GLU A 73 7.71 2.40 17.03
CA GLU A 73 7.82 3.17 18.29
C GLU A 73 6.74 2.77 19.30
N LYS A 74 5.51 2.52 18.82
CA LYS A 74 4.41 1.99 19.63
C LYS A 74 4.70 0.62 20.22
N ILE A 75 5.20 -0.32 19.41
CA ILE A 75 5.56 -1.68 19.85
C ILE A 75 6.64 -1.63 20.93
N HIS A 76 7.56 -0.67 20.87
CA HIS A 76 8.60 -0.47 21.87
C HIS A 76 8.17 0.40 23.06
N GLY A 77 6.91 0.82 23.13
CA GLY A 77 6.40 1.65 24.23
C GLY A 77 6.97 3.07 24.28
N ARG A 78 7.49 3.58 23.16
CA ARG A 78 8.09 4.92 23.05
C ARG A 78 7.08 6.00 22.66
N SER A 79 5.98 5.63 22.02
CA SER A 79 4.86 6.51 21.70
C SER A 79 3.58 5.68 21.56
N ASN A 80 2.40 6.30 21.41
CA ASN A 80 1.14 5.57 21.23
C ASN A 80 0.24 6.11 20.10
N PRO A 81 0.76 6.24 18.86
CA PRO A 81 -0.01 6.76 17.75
C PRO A 81 -1.23 5.89 17.41
N LYS A 82 -2.32 6.55 17.04
CA LYS A 82 -3.43 5.97 16.27
C LYS A 82 -3.14 6.12 14.78
N VAL A 83 -3.09 5.00 14.05
CA VAL A 83 -2.89 5.03 12.59
C VAL A 83 -4.25 4.98 11.89
N ILE A 84 -4.49 5.94 10.99
CA ILE A 84 -5.72 6.05 10.21
C ILE A 84 -5.39 5.93 8.72
N ALA A 85 -5.95 4.89 8.09
CA ALA A 85 -5.91 4.70 6.64
C ALA A 85 -7.15 5.34 6.00
N ALA A 86 -6.95 6.19 4.99
CA ALA A 86 -8.03 6.79 4.22
C ALA A 86 -8.07 6.20 2.80
N GLU A 87 -9.23 5.72 2.37
CA GLU A 87 -9.45 5.17 1.02
C GLU A 87 -10.64 5.87 0.34
N PRO A 88 -10.75 5.82 -1.00
CA PRO A 88 -11.88 6.42 -1.68
C PRO A 88 -13.13 5.55 -1.54
N ALA A 89 -14.29 6.19 -1.34
CA ALA A 89 -15.58 5.48 -1.36
C ALA A 89 -15.86 4.76 -2.70
N ALA A 90 -15.25 5.23 -3.80
CA ALA A 90 -15.34 4.61 -5.11
C ALA A 90 -14.45 3.35 -5.28
N CYS A 91 -13.46 3.14 -4.41
CA CYS A 91 -12.62 1.93 -4.39
C CYS A 91 -12.39 1.48 -2.93
N PRO A 92 -13.44 1.04 -2.22
CA PRO A 92 -13.42 0.80 -0.77
C PRO A 92 -12.82 -0.56 -0.40
N SER A 93 -11.58 -0.83 -0.84
CA SER A 93 -10.91 -2.12 -0.66
C SER A 93 -10.76 -2.54 0.80
N ILE A 94 -10.48 -1.64 1.73
CA ILE A 94 -10.27 -1.90 3.15
C ILE A 94 -11.59 -2.06 3.90
N THR A 95 -12.56 -1.20 3.61
CA THR A 95 -13.82 -1.11 4.35
C THR A 95 -14.90 -2.04 3.83
N GLN A 96 -14.86 -2.43 2.56
CA GLN A 96 -15.85 -3.30 1.92
C GLN A 96 -15.25 -4.50 1.16
N GLY A 97 -13.92 -4.56 0.98
CA GLY A 97 -13.26 -5.67 0.29
C GLY A 97 -13.08 -6.92 1.15
N GLU A 98 -13.08 -8.08 0.50
CA GLU A 98 -12.91 -9.37 1.15
C GLU A 98 -11.44 -9.67 1.44
N TYR A 99 -11.15 -10.31 2.58
CA TYR A 99 -9.79 -10.72 2.92
C TYR A 99 -9.45 -12.13 2.41
N ARG A 100 -9.07 -12.24 1.14
CA ARG A 100 -8.75 -13.52 0.46
C ARG A 100 -7.43 -13.45 -0.32
N TYR A 101 -7.01 -14.59 -0.86
CA TYR A 101 -5.94 -14.59 -1.86
C TYR A 101 -6.51 -14.13 -3.19
N ASP A 102 -5.80 -13.25 -3.88
CA ASP A 102 -6.20 -12.73 -5.19
C ASP A 102 -4.96 -12.28 -5.98
N HIS A 103 -5.11 -12.11 -7.29
CA HIS A 103 -4.03 -11.63 -8.15
C HIS A 103 -3.90 -10.10 -8.07
N GLY A 104 -2.66 -9.61 -8.17
CA GLY A 104 -2.36 -8.18 -8.19
C GLY A 104 -2.54 -7.52 -9.56
N ASP A 105 -2.92 -8.29 -10.57
CA ASP A 105 -3.17 -7.82 -11.93
C ASP A 105 -4.39 -8.53 -12.52
N VAL A 106 -5.00 -7.88 -13.52
CA VAL A 106 -6.27 -8.33 -14.13
C VAL A 106 -6.11 -9.60 -14.97
N ALA A 107 -4.89 -9.89 -15.46
CA ALA A 107 -4.60 -11.07 -16.27
C ALA A 107 -4.12 -12.28 -15.44
N GLY A 108 -3.94 -12.13 -14.13
CA GLY A 108 -3.53 -13.21 -13.23
C GLY A 108 -2.07 -13.64 -13.39
N LEU A 109 -1.22 -12.77 -13.92
CA LEU A 109 0.20 -13.06 -14.17
C LEU A 109 1.07 -12.90 -12.91
N THR A 110 0.58 -12.16 -11.92
CA THR A 110 1.21 -12.01 -10.62
C THR A 110 0.94 -13.22 -9.71
N PRO A 111 1.83 -13.56 -8.77
CA PRO A 111 1.53 -14.53 -7.73
C PRO A 111 0.31 -14.11 -6.90
N LEU A 112 -0.38 -15.09 -6.30
CA LEU A 112 -1.47 -14.82 -5.36
C LEU A 112 -0.95 -14.05 -4.13
N LEU A 113 -1.61 -12.94 -3.82
CA LEU A 113 -1.33 -12.11 -2.65
C LEU A 113 -2.49 -12.22 -1.67
N LYS A 114 -2.19 -12.46 -0.39
CA LYS A 114 -3.22 -12.35 0.67
C LYS A 114 -3.49 -10.88 0.94
N MET A 115 -4.68 -10.40 0.62
CA MET A 115 -5.04 -8.98 0.71
C MET A 115 -6.55 -8.79 0.90
N HIS A 116 -6.92 -7.59 1.32
CA HIS A 116 -8.28 -7.11 1.10
C HIS A 116 -8.45 -6.82 -0.39
N THR A 117 -9.51 -7.27 -1.02
CA THR A 117 -9.69 -7.13 -2.47
C THR A 117 -11.16 -6.89 -2.84
N LEU A 118 -11.38 -6.04 -3.84
CA LEU A 118 -12.67 -5.89 -4.51
C LEU A 118 -12.85 -6.88 -5.68
N GLY A 119 -11.85 -7.71 -5.96
CA GLY A 119 -11.75 -8.54 -7.15
C GLY A 119 -10.75 -7.98 -8.16
N MET A 120 -9.90 -8.84 -8.73
CA MET A 120 -8.93 -8.45 -9.76
C MET A 120 -9.56 -7.89 -11.04
N ASP A 121 -10.85 -8.16 -11.27
CA ASP A 121 -11.68 -7.66 -12.37
C ASP A 121 -12.44 -6.36 -12.01
N PHE A 122 -12.29 -5.85 -10.79
CA PHE A 122 -12.94 -4.62 -10.35
C PHE A 122 -12.50 -3.42 -11.19
N VAL A 123 -13.48 -2.66 -11.67
CA VAL A 123 -13.28 -1.39 -12.39
C VAL A 123 -13.99 -0.28 -11.64
N PRO A 124 -13.27 0.76 -11.16
CA PRO A 124 -13.90 1.92 -10.53
C PRO A 124 -14.84 2.65 -11.49
N ASP A 125 -15.84 3.35 -10.93
CA ASP A 125 -16.77 4.19 -11.69
C ASP A 125 -16.02 5.16 -12.64
N PRO A 126 -16.42 5.29 -13.92
CA PRO A 126 -15.79 6.19 -14.89
C PRO A 126 -15.66 7.65 -14.42
N ILE A 127 -16.56 8.15 -13.57
CA ILE A 127 -16.49 9.53 -13.07
C ILE A 127 -15.44 9.70 -11.96
N HIS A 128 -14.89 8.61 -11.42
CA HIS A 128 -13.92 8.66 -10.34
C HIS A 128 -12.56 9.17 -10.81
N ALA A 129 -12.23 10.40 -10.41
CA ALA A 129 -10.97 11.07 -10.74
C ALA A 129 -10.00 11.20 -9.54
N GLY A 130 -10.33 10.64 -8.38
CA GLY A 130 -9.56 10.80 -7.14
C GLY A 130 -8.29 9.95 -7.01
N GLY A 131 -7.93 9.19 -8.04
CA GLY A 131 -6.83 8.20 -7.95
C GLY A 131 -7.20 7.00 -7.07
N LEU A 132 -6.20 6.36 -6.45
CA LEU A 132 -6.39 5.21 -5.53
C LEU A 132 -7.30 4.10 -6.09
N ARG A 133 -7.12 3.78 -7.38
CA ARG A 133 -7.99 2.90 -8.17
C ARG A 133 -7.69 1.41 -8.06
N TYR A 134 -6.64 1.06 -7.32
CA TYR A 134 -6.17 -0.32 -7.23
C TYR A 134 -7.11 -1.14 -6.34
N HIS A 135 -7.46 -2.35 -6.78
CA HIS A 135 -8.52 -3.18 -6.18
C HIS A 135 -8.11 -3.83 -4.86
N GLY A 136 -6.81 -3.92 -4.59
CA GLY A 136 -6.25 -4.67 -3.48
C GLY A 136 -5.55 -3.81 -2.43
N MET A 137 -5.71 -4.13 -1.16
CA MET A 137 -4.93 -3.56 -0.06
C MET A 137 -4.33 -4.66 0.80
N ARG A 138 -3.00 -4.67 0.93
CA ARG A 138 -2.33 -5.71 1.71
C ARG A 138 -2.40 -5.40 3.20
N ARG A 139 -2.88 -6.37 3.97
CA ARG A 139 -2.82 -6.40 5.44
C ARG A 139 -1.64 -7.28 5.86
N ARG A 140 -0.81 -6.81 6.81
CA ARG A 140 0.16 -7.68 7.49
C ARG A 140 -0.56 -8.61 8.46
#